data_AF-A0A9N9VS33-F1
#
_entry.id   AF-A0A9N9VS33-F1
#
_cell.length_a   1.000
_cell.length_b   1.000
_cell.length_c   1.000
_cell.angle_alpha   90.00
_cell.angle_beta   90.00
_cell.angle_gamma   90.00
#
_symmetry.space_group_name_H-M   'P 1'
#
loop_
_entity.id
_entity.type
_entity.pdbx_description
1 polymer ?
#
loop_
_entity_poly.entity_id
_entity_poly.type
_entity_poly.pdbx_seq_one_letter_code
_entity_poly.pdbx_strand_id
1 'polypeptide(L)'
;MSPKIRVAFAGASGVTGSSVMNALLATPEIFEVTALVRPLSLGKVRVKEEYSTAQIIGDGTNPWALVDNRDIGKYVARIIVDPKTLNKHVFCYSEIWAQNDVYESWGAVTGESIARNPITKEEILHIISEGEAEMAHGDLESAAVLKLGMAQYKYLLGIRGDNTPEHAKYLGYLDAKELYPDIVASSFENYMNDLFTGTIKAPYT
;
A
#
# COMPACT_ATOMS: atom_id res chain seq x y z
N MET A 1 5.95 -27.75 24.36
CA MET A 1 5.59 -26.86 23.24
C MET A 1 5.94 -25.44 23.66
N SER A 2 6.60 -24.67 22.80
CA SER A 2 6.81 -23.24 23.05
C SER A 2 5.45 -22.53 23.15
N PRO A 3 5.30 -21.52 24.02
CA PRO A 3 4.07 -20.77 24.11
C PRO A 3 3.76 -20.06 22.78
N LYS A 4 2.50 -20.10 22.35
CA LYS A 4 2.03 -19.37 21.15
C LYS A 4 2.12 -17.87 21.35
N ILE A 5 2.35 -17.14 20.27
CA ILE A 5 2.25 -15.68 20.28
C ILE A 5 0.77 -15.29 20.25
N ARG A 6 0.34 -14.51 21.24
CA ARG A 6 -1.01 -13.96 21.29
C ARG A 6 -1.07 -12.66 20.51
N VAL A 7 -1.93 -12.62 19.50
CA VAL A 7 -2.10 -11.44 18.64
C VAL A 7 -3.52 -10.90 18.81
N ALA A 8 -3.64 -9.67 19.30
CA ALA A 8 -4.89 -8.95 19.29
C ALA A 8 -5.00 -8.16 17.98
N PHE A 9 -6.03 -8.43 17.18
CA PHE A 9 -6.24 -7.83 15.87
C PHE A 9 -7.39 -6.81 15.95
N ALA A 10 -7.07 -5.52 15.94
CA ALA A 10 -8.06 -4.45 16.06
C ALA A 10 -8.38 -3.82 14.69
N GLY A 11 -9.64 -3.87 14.27
CA GLY A 11 -10.10 -3.28 13.00
C GLY A 11 -9.70 -4.06 11.74
N ALA A 12 -9.54 -3.34 10.62
CA ALA A 12 -9.02 -3.83 9.33
C ALA A 12 -9.86 -4.92 8.60
N SER A 13 -11.14 -4.65 8.35
CA SER A 13 -12.02 -5.51 7.50
C SER A 13 -11.78 -5.37 5.99
N GLY A 14 -10.72 -4.67 5.57
CA GLY A 14 -10.31 -4.48 4.18
C GLY A 14 -9.44 -5.63 3.66
N VAL A 15 -8.94 -5.49 2.42
CA VAL A 15 -8.11 -6.51 1.76
C VAL A 15 -6.83 -6.77 2.55
N THR A 16 -6.09 -5.73 2.92
CA THR A 16 -4.84 -5.83 3.70
C THR A 16 -5.05 -6.53 5.03
N GLY A 17 -6.06 -6.12 5.81
CA GLY A 17 -6.31 -6.74 7.11
C GLY A 17 -6.77 -8.19 6.99
N SER A 18 -7.55 -8.52 5.96
CA SER A 18 -7.91 -9.90 5.65
C SER A 18 -6.69 -10.74 5.27
N SER A 19 -5.75 -10.19 4.49
CA SER A 19 -4.48 -10.85 4.16
C SER A 19 -3.68 -11.18 5.42
N VAL A 20 -3.53 -10.21 6.34
CA VAL A 20 -2.83 -10.45 7.61
C VAL A 20 -3.54 -11.49 8.46
N MET A 21 -4.86 -11.38 8.65
CA MET A 21 -5.65 -12.35 9.42
C MET A 21 -5.49 -13.77 8.87
N ASN A 22 -5.63 -13.93 7.54
CA ASN A 22 -5.49 -15.23 6.88
C ASN A 22 -4.09 -15.83 7.08
N ALA A 23 -3.04 -15.02 6.98
CA ALA A 23 -1.67 -15.49 7.18
C ALA A 23 -1.41 -15.96 8.62
N LEU A 24 -1.95 -15.24 9.62
CA LEU A 24 -1.83 -15.65 11.03
C LEU A 24 -2.64 -16.92 11.33
N LEU A 25 -3.86 -17.04 10.79
CA LEU A 25 -4.71 -18.21 10.99
C LEU A 25 -4.20 -19.46 10.27
N ALA A 26 -3.39 -19.31 9.22
CA ALA A 26 -2.77 -20.42 8.51
C ALA A 26 -1.66 -21.13 9.32
N THR A 27 -1.20 -20.53 10.42
CA THR A 27 -0.15 -21.10 11.30
C THR A 27 -0.63 -21.16 12.76
N PRO A 28 -1.70 -21.91 13.06
CA PRO A 28 -2.32 -21.96 14.38
C PRO A 28 -1.42 -22.57 15.46
N GLU A 29 -0.34 -23.26 15.08
CA GLU A 29 0.72 -23.73 15.97
C GLU A 29 1.62 -22.62 16.51
N ILE A 30 1.69 -21.48 15.81
CA ILE A 30 2.50 -20.31 16.18
C ILE A 30 1.62 -19.24 16.84
N PHE A 31 0.45 -18.95 16.28
CA PHE A 31 -0.39 -17.83 16.68
C PHE A 31 -1.67 -18.24 17.41
N GLU A 32 -2.04 -17.44 18.41
CA GLU A 32 -3.36 -17.39 19.02
C GLU A 32 -3.95 -16.00 18.74
N VAL A 33 -4.93 -15.92 17.83
CA VAL A 33 -5.47 -14.65 17.35
C VAL A 33 -6.79 -14.31 18.04
N THR A 34 -6.90 -13.08 18.56
CA THR A 34 -8.14 -12.52 19.11
C THR A 34 -8.53 -11.29 18.31
N ALA A 35 -9.67 -11.33 17.62
CA ALA A 35 -10.18 -10.17 16.88
C ALA A 35 -10.95 -9.22 17.81
N LEU A 36 -10.54 -7.96 17.87
CA LEU A 36 -11.20 -6.88 18.59
C LEU A 36 -12.07 -6.08 17.63
N VAL A 37 -13.33 -6.47 17.50
CA VAL A 37 -14.28 -5.88 16.56
C VAL A 37 -15.42 -5.20 17.32
N ARG A 38 -15.70 -3.94 17.00
CA ARG A 38 -16.91 -3.27 17.49
C ARG A 38 -18.12 -3.93 16.82
N PRO A 39 -19.22 -4.25 17.54
CA PRO A 39 -20.41 -4.85 16.92
C PRO A 39 -20.93 -4.05 15.72
N LEU A 40 -20.89 -2.72 15.78
CA LEU A 40 -21.27 -1.82 14.68
C LEU A 40 -20.36 -1.88 13.44
N SER A 41 -19.22 -2.56 13.51
CA SER A 41 -18.34 -2.83 12.38
C SER A 41 -18.70 -4.14 11.66
N LEU A 42 -19.54 -4.99 12.27
CA LEU A 42 -20.05 -6.20 11.63
C LEU A 42 -21.02 -5.78 10.50
N GLY A 43 -20.64 -6.00 9.25
CA GLY A 43 -21.46 -5.66 8.08
C GLY A 43 -21.29 -4.24 7.55
N LYS A 44 -20.32 -3.44 8.05
CA LYS A 44 -19.95 -2.20 7.37
C LYS A 44 -19.45 -2.55 5.96
N VAL A 45 -19.98 -1.83 4.97
CA VAL A 45 -19.50 -1.89 3.59
C VAL A 45 -17.99 -1.65 3.62
N ARG A 46 -17.23 -2.56 3.01
CA ARG A 46 -15.77 -2.44 2.89
C ARG A 46 -15.47 -1.07 2.29
N VAL A 47 -14.41 -0.41 2.77
CA VAL A 47 -13.94 0.86 2.22
C VAL A 47 -13.83 0.70 0.71
N LYS A 48 -14.70 1.41 -0.01
CA LYS A 48 -14.81 1.42 -1.47
C LYS A 48 -13.84 2.44 -2.04
N GLU A 49 -12.65 2.62 -1.48
CA GLU A 49 -11.74 3.67 -1.96
C GLU A 49 -10.35 3.11 -2.13
N GLU A 50 -10.04 2.80 -3.39
CA GLU A 50 -8.69 2.54 -3.86
C GLU A 50 -8.30 3.71 -4.76
N TYR A 51 -7.18 4.34 -4.44
CA TYR A 51 -6.71 5.52 -5.17
C TYR A 51 -6.12 5.08 -6.52
N SER A 52 -6.89 5.25 -7.59
CA SER A 52 -6.39 5.16 -8.96
C SER A 52 -6.28 6.56 -9.54
N THR A 53 -5.15 6.86 -10.18
CA THR A 53 -4.93 8.16 -10.81
C THR A 53 -4.47 8.00 -12.25
N ALA A 54 -5.17 8.68 -13.15
CA ALA A 54 -4.74 8.90 -14.53
C ALA A 54 -3.61 9.95 -14.62
N GLN A 55 -3.18 10.51 -13.46
CA GLN A 55 -2.18 11.55 -13.45
C GLN A 55 -0.75 11.02 -13.46
N ILE A 56 0.05 11.55 -14.38
CA ILE A 56 1.50 11.37 -14.37
C ILE A 56 2.11 12.49 -13.53
N ILE A 57 2.75 12.10 -12.42
CA ILE A 57 3.33 13.00 -11.44
C ILE A 57 4.75 13.36 -11.90
N GLY A 58 5.00 14.65 -12.09
CA GLY A 58 6.26 15.09 -12.69
C GLY A 58 6.41 14.52 -14.10
N ASP A 59 7.52 13.84 -14.36
CA ASP A 59 7.78 13.14 -15.63
C ASP A 59 7.40 11.64 -15.60
N GLY A 60 6.91 11.13 -14.47
CA GLY A 60 6.52 9.72 -14.31
C GLY A 60 7.67 8.72 -14.28
N THR A 61 8.92 9.17 -14.13
CA THR A 61 10.12 8.30 -14.17
C THR A 61 10.63 7.86 -12.80
N ASN A 62 10.21 8.54 -11.73
CA ASN A 62 10.64 8.16 -10.38
C ASN A 62 10.08 6.79 -9.98
N PRO A 63 10.94 5.85 -9.58
CA PRO A 63 10.49 4.53 -9.18
C PRO A 63 9.88 4.55 -7.77
N TRP A 64 8.94 3.64 -7.53
CA TRP A 64 8.46 3.37 -6.19
C TRP A 64 8.15 1.88 -5.98
N ALA A 65 8.15 1.49 -4.71
CA ALA A 65 7.78 0.17 -4.28
C ALA A 65 6.27 -0.09 -4.40
N LEU A 66 5.93 -1.22 -5.01
CA LEU A 66 4.59 -1.77 -5.09
C LEU A 66 4.51 -3.03 -4.23
N VAL A 67 3.32 -3.30 -3.70
CA VAL A 67 2.99 -4.58 -3.07
C VAL A 67 1.50 -4.84 -3.27
N ASP A 68 1.16 -6.06 -3.67
CA ASP A 68 -0.23 -6.49 -3.67
C ASP A 68 -0.73 -6.59 -2.23
N ASN A 69 -1.87 -5.95 -1.93
CA ASN A 69 -2.49 -6.00 -0.61
C ASN A 69 -2.72 -7.43 -0.09
N ARG A 70 -2.89 -8.41 -1.00
CA ARG A 70 -3.06 -9.83 -0.70
C ARG A 70 -1.80 -10.49 -0.14
N ASP A 71 -0.62 -9.92 -0.38
CA ASP A 71 0.66 -10.46 0.05
C ASP A 71 1.21 -9.84 1.34
N ILE A 72 0.65 -8.72 1.79
CA ILE A 72 1.10 -8.04 3.01
C ILE A 72 1.12 -9.00 4.21
N GLY A 73 0.11 -9.86 4.33
CA GLY A 73 0.02 -10.85 5.40
C GLY A 73 1.18 -11.85 5.41
N LYS A 74 1.74 -12.21 4.24
CA LYS A 74 2.90 -13.12 4.14
C LYS A 74 4.11 -12.54 4.88
N TYR A 75 4.35 -11.23 4.72
CA TYR A 75 5.42 -10.53 5.42
C TYR A 75 5.10 -10.36 6.91
N VAL A 76 3.90 -9.89 7.25
CA VAL A 76 3.53 -9.59 8.66
C VAL A 76 3.64 -10.83 9.55
N ALA A 77 3.20 -12.00 9.06
CA ALA A 77 3.31 -13.24 9.82
C ALA A 77 4.77 -13.61 10.16
N ARG A 78 5.72 -13.27 9.28
CA ARG A 78 7.15 -13.50 9.51
C ARG A 78 7.77 -12.46 10.43
N ILE A 79 7.39 -11.20 10.26
CA ILE A 79 7.89 -10.08 11.06
C ILE A 79 7.54 -10.26 12.54
N ILE A 80 6.28 -10.58 12.88
CA ILE A 80 5.83 -10.65 14.28
C ILE A 80 6.65 -11.62 15.14
N VAL A 81 7.13 -12.71 14.55
CA VAL A 81 7.89 -13.76 15.25
C VAL A 81 9.41 -13.57 15.17
N ASP A 82 9.88 -12.65 14.32
CA ASP A 82 11.31 -12.48 14.07
C ASP A 82 11.93 -11.48 15.06
N PRO A 83 12.78 -11.93 16.00
CA PRO A 83 13.38 -11.06 16.98
C PRO A 83 14.28 -9.97 16.37
N LYS A 84 14.76 -10.13 15.13
CA LYS A 84 15.55 -9.11 14.41
C LYS A 84 14.73 -7.86 14.11
N THR A 85 13.41 -7.98 14.04
CA THR A 85 12.49 -6.89 13.68
C THR A 85 11.94 -6.13 14.87
N LEU A 86 12.24 -6.57 16.10
CA LEU A 86 11.75 -5.93 17.32
C LEU A 86 12.19 -4.46 17.38
N ASN A 87 11.22 -3.54 17.50
CA ASN A 87 11.44 -2.09 17.49
C ASN A 87 12.17 -1.58 16.23
N LYS A 88 11.95 -2.23 15.08
CA LYS A 88 12.48 -1.84 13.77
C LYS A 88 11.35 -1.58 12.79
N HIS A 89 11.64 -0.70 11.82
CA HIS A 89 10.83 -0.57 10.62
C HIS A 89 11.30 -1.62 9.60
N VAL A 90 10.36 -2.29 8.95
CA VAL A 90 10.61 -3.27 7.90
C VAL A 90 9.94 -2.78 6.62
N PHE A 91 10.70 -2.67 5.54
CA PHE A 91 10.23 -2.21 4.24
C PHE A 91 9.84 -3.41 3.38
N CYS A 92 8.53 -3.56 3.14
CA CYS A 92 7.95 -4.68 2.40
C CYS A 92 7.51 -4.24 1.00
N TYR A 93 7.92 -4.99 -0.02
CA TYR A 93 7.58 -4.69 -1.41
C TYR A 93 7.67 -5.97 -2.27
N SER A 94 6.85 -6.04 -3.32
CA SER A 94 6.96 -7.06 -4.36
C SER A 94 7.88 -6.62 -5.48
N GLU A 95 7.68 -5.43 -6.03
CA GLU A 95 8.41 -4.92 -7.20
C GLU A 95 8.61 -3.41 -7.09
N ILE A 96 9.54 -2.89 -7.90
CA ILE A 96 9.82 -1.46 -8.01
C ILE A 96 9.48 -1.02 -9.43
N TRP A 97 8.66 0.01 -9.57
CA TRP A 97 8.15 0.48 -10.86
C TRP A 97 8.08 2.00 -10.92
N ALA A 98 8.31 2.57 -12.10
CA ALA A 98 7.93 3.95 -12.40
C ALA A 98 6.51 4.01 -12.99
N GLN A 99 5.85 5.18 -12.95
CA GLN A 99 4.52 5.33 -13.54
C GLN A 99 4.51 5.02 -15.03
N ASN A 100 5.50 5.50 -15.78
CA ASN A 100 5.55 5.27 -17.22
C ASN A 100 5.56 3.77 -17.56
N ASP A 101 6.35 2.99 -16.83
CA ASP A 101 6.44 1.53 -17.03
C ASP A 101 5.10 0.86 -16.72
N VAL A 102 4.40 1.27 -15.66
CA VAL A 102 3.07 0.74 -15.31
C VAL A 102 2.07 0.97 -16.44
N TYR A 103 2.06 2.17 -17.04
CA TYR A 103 1.15 2.48 -18.15
C TYR A 103 1.51 1.70 -19.42
N GLU A 104 2.79 1.51 -19.70
CA GLU A 104 3.25 0.70 -20.83
C GLU A 104 2.85 -0.77 -20.66
N SER A 105 3.06 -1.31 -19.45
CA SER A 105 2.66 -2.68 -19.11
C SER A 105 1.14 -2.87 -19.21
N TRP A 106 0.35 -1.91 -18.71
CA TRP A 106 -1.10 -1.92 -18.87
C TRP A 106 -1.52 -1.96 -20.34
N GLY A 107 -0.94 -1.09 -21.17
CA GLY A 107 -1.26 -1.04 -22.59
C GLY A 107 -0.86 -2.32 -23.33
N ALA A 108 0.24 -2.95 -22.94
CA ALA A 108 0.65 -4.24 -23.49
C ALA A 108 -0.32 -5.37 -23.13
N VAL A 109 -0.87 -5.39 -21.91
CA VAL A 109 -1.82 -6.42 -21.44
C VAL A 109 -3.21 -6.22 -22.04
N THR A 110 -3.67 -4.97 -22.12
CA THR A 110 -5.05 -4.65 -22.54
C THR A 110 -5.21 -4.39 -24.03
N GLY A 111 -4.13 -4.00 -24.72
CA GLY A 111 -4.20 -3.42 -26.06
C GLY A 111 -4.79 -2.00 -26.09
N GLU A 112 -5.05 -1.39 -24.92
CA GLU A 112 -5.62 -0.05 -24.79
C GLU A 112 -4.55 1.00 -24.47
N SER A 113 -4.85 2.27 -24.77
CA SER A 113 -4.02 3.41 -24.36
C SER A 113 -4.85 4.35 -23.51
N ILE A 114 -4.33 4.70 -22.33
CA ILE A 114 -4.97 5.63 -21.40
C ILE A 114 -4.36 7.02 -21.59
N ALA A 115 -5.22 8.03 -21.71
CA ALA A 115 -4.78 9.43 -21.72
C ALA A 115 -4.05 9.77 -20.42
N ARG A 116 -2.79 10.19 -20.56
CA ARG A 116 -1.91 10.57 -19.44
C ARG A 116 -2.13 12.05 -19.13
N ASN A 117 -2.59 12.35 -17.92
CA ASN A 117 -2.83 13.74 -17.49
C ASN A 117 -1.68 14.21 -16.60
N PRO A 118 -0.68 14.95 -17.11
CA PRO A 118 0.45 15.34 -16.29
C PRO A 118 0.01 16.27 -15.15
N ILE A 119 0.73 16.20 -14.03
CA ILE A 119 0.69 17.18 -12.96
C ILE A 119 2.12 17.52 -12.55
N THR A 120 2.47 18.81 -12.65
CA THR A 120 3.82 19.32 -12.41
C THR A 120 4.13 19.42 -10.93
N LYS A 121 5.43 19.53 -10.62
CA LYS A 121 5.90 19.80 -9.26
C LYS A 121 5.32 21.11 -8.72
N GLU A 122 5.26 22.13 -9.56
CA GLU A 122 4.80 23.48 -9.22
C GLU A 122 3.30 23.46 -8.88
N GLU A 123 2.49 22.76 -9.68
CA GLU A 123 1.06 22.58 -9.40
C GLU A 123 0.82 21.82 -8.09
N ILE A 124 1.59 20.75 -7.83
CA ILE A 124 1.48 20.00 -6.57
C ILE A 124 1.84 20.89 -5.38
N LEU A 125 2.95 21.62 -5.44
CA LEU A 125 3.37 22.52 -4.37
C LEU A 125 2.36 23.64 -4.13
N HIS A 126 1.73 24.15 -5.20
CA HIS A 126 0.66 25.12 -5.07
C HIS A 126 -0.55 24.54 -4.32
N ILE A 127 -1.01 23.33 -4.69
CA ILE A 127 -2.11 22.65 -3.99
C ILE A 127 -1.78 22.40 -2.51
N ILE A 128 -0.54 22.01 -2.20
CA ILE A 128 -0.08 21.80 -0.83
C ILE A 128 -0.15 23.12 -0.05
N SER A 129 0.37 24.21 -0.62
CA SER A 129 0.37 25.52 0.04
C SER A 129 -1.05 26.03 0.31
N GLU A 130 -1.99 25.86 -0.62
CA GLU A 130 -3.40 26.22 -0.42
C GLU A 130 -4.02 25.39 0.69
N GLY A 131 -3.86 24.06 0.64
CA GLY A 131 -4.42 23.15 1.63
C GLY A 131 -3.88 23.38 3.04
N GLU A 132 -2.59 23.68 3.17
CA GLU A 132 -1.99 24.02 4.48
C GLU A 132 -2.54 25.33 5.05
N ALA A 133 -2.79 26.33 4.20
CA ALA A 133 -3.42 27.59 4.62
C ALA A 133 -4.86 27.35 5.09
N GLU A 134 -5.65 26.56 4.36
CA GLU A 134 -7.03 26.19 4.74
C GLU A 134 -7.06 25.42 6.08
N MET A 135 -6.16 24.46 6.26
CA MET A 135 -6.05 23.68 7.52
C MET A 135 -5.73 24.56 8.74
N ALA A 136 -4.94 25.62 8.57
CA ALA A 136 -4.62 26.55 9.64
C ALA A 136 -5.86 27.30 10.19
N HIS A 137 -6.95 27.35 9.42
CA HIS A 137 -8.21 27.96 9.83
C HIS A 137 -9.17 27.01 10.57
N GLY A 138 -8.77 25.76 10.80
CA GLY A 138 -9.51 24.80 11.65
C GLY A 138 -10.62 24.03 10.94
N ASP A 139 -10.66 24.05 9.60
CA ASP A 139 -11.60 23.24 8.82
C ASP A 139 -11.04 21.81 8.66
N LEU A 140 -11.39 20.93 9.60
CA LEU A 140 -10.94 19.53 9.65
C LEU A 140 -11.95 18.55 9.03
N GLU A 141 -13.06 19.04 8.48
CA GLU A 141 -14.20 18.22 8.04
C GLU A 141 -14.50 18.50 6.56
N SER A 142 -13.58 18.18 5.64
CA SER A 142 -13.90 18.22 4.22
C SER A 142 -12.85 17.58 3.29
N ALA A 143 -13.24 17.47 2.02
CA ALA A 143 -12.41 17.16 0.85
C ALA A 143 -11.08 17.94 0.79
N ALA A 144 -10.93 19.06 1.52
CA ALA A 144 -9.69 19.81 1.62
C ALA A 144 -8.57 18.99 2.29
N VAL A 145 -8.86 18.30 3.40
CA VAL A 145 -7.89 17.41 4.08
C VAL A 145 -7.43 16.30 3.13
N LEU A 146 -8.38 15.70 2.40
CA LEU A 146 -8.09 14.67 1.41
C LEU A 146 -7.26 15.24 0.25
N LYS A 147 -7.62 16.42 -0.28
CA LYS A 147 -6.88 17.09 -1.36
C LYS A 147 -5.43 17.38 -0.95
N LEU A 148 -5.23 17.94 0.24
CA LEU A 148 -3.91 18.19 0.80
C LEU A 148 -3.12 16.89 0.96
N GLY A 149 -3.71 15.89 1.62
CA GLY A 149 -3.06 14.59 1.84
C GLY A 149 -2.67 13.90 0.53
N MET A 150 -3.54 13.95 -0.49
CA MET A 150 -3.24 13.39 -1.81
C MET A 150 -2.16 14.18 -2.55
N ALA A 151 -2.10 15.50 -2.41
CA ALA A 151 -1.04 16.30 -3.01
C ALA A 151 0.32 16.02 -2.35
N GLN A 152 0.37 15.97 -1.02
CA GLN A 152 1.56 15.59 -0.26
C GLN A 152 2.02 14.16 -0.61
N TYR A 153 1.08 13.22 -0.77
CA TYR A 153 1.38 11.85 -1.17
C TYR A 153 1.97 11.76 -2.59
N LYS A 154 1.41 12.50 -3.56
CA LYS A 154 2.00 12.61 -4.91
C LYS A 154 3.40 13.21 -4.88
N TYR A 155 3.60 14.24 -4.08
CA TYR A 155 4.91 14.88 -3.93
C TYR A 155 5.96 13.89 -3.39
N LEU A 156 5.61 13.11 -2.37
CA LEU A 156 6.47 12.06 -1.81
C LEU A 156 6.81 11.00 -2.85
N LEU A 157 5.81 10.47 -3.56
CA LEU A 157 5.98 9.36 -4.51
C LEU A 157 6.69 9.79 -5.79
N GLY A 158 6.14 10.76 -6.52
CA GLY A 158 6.55 11.06 -7.89
C GLY A 158 7.50 12.23 -8.04
N ILE A 159 7.66 13.10 -7.04
CA ILE A 159 8.61 14.23 -7.09
C ILE A 159 9.86 13.98 -6.27
N ARG A 160 9.70 13.56 -5.01
CA ARG A 160 10.84 13.23 -4.13
C ARG A 160 11.38 11.83 -4.36
N GLY A 161 10.52 10.87 -4.73
CA GLY A 161 10.92 9.49 -4.96
C GLY A 161 11.32 8.74 -3.69
N ASP A 162 10.70 9.06 -2.55
CA ASP A 162 11.12 8.51 -1.25
C ASP A 162 10.68 7.05 -1.01
N ASN A 163 9.74 6.52 -1.79
CA ASN A 163 9.19 5.17 -1.59
C ASN A 163 10.03 4.10 -2.28
N THR A 164 11.31 3.98 -1.95
CA THR A 164 12.25 3.03 -2.54
C THR A 164 13.02 2.22 -1.49
N PRO A 165 13.48 1.00 -1.80
CA PRO A 165 14.35 0.23 -0.89
C PRO A 165 15.63 0.99 -0.52
N GLU A 166 16.21 1.75 -1.46
CA GLU A 166 17.40 2.55 -1.23
C GLU A 166 17.15 3.64 -0.19
N HIS A 167 16.01 4.34 -0.29
CA HIS A 167 15.63 5.36 0.68
C HIS A 167 15.28 4.74 2.04
N ALA A 168 14.56 3.62 2.05
CA ALA A 168 14.27 2.87 3.27
C ALA A 168 15.55 2.45 4.00
N LYS A 169 16.55 1.96 3.26
CA LYS A 169 17.87 1.62 3.80
C LYS A 169 18.61 2.83 4.35
N TYR A 170 18.55 3.97 3.68
CA TYR A 170 19.09 5.24 4.18
C TYR A 170 18.46 5.64 5.53
N LEU A 171 17.16 5.41 5.72
CA LEU A 171 16.44 5.63 6.99
C LEU A 171 16.69 4.54 8.06
N GLY A 172 17.50 3.53 7.75
CA GLY A 172 17.83 2.42 8.65
C GLY A 172 16.74 1.36 8.78
N TYR A 173 15.85 1.25 7.80
CA TYR A 173 14.81 0.23 7.77
C TYR A 173 15.41 -1.10 7.32
N LEU A 174 14.84 -2.21 7.79
CA LEU A 174 15.22 -3.54 7.33
C LEU A 174 14.52 -3.86 6.01
N ASP A 175 15.23 -4.45 5.05
CA ASP A 175 14.64 -4.91 3.79
C ASP A 175 13.97 -6.27 3.99
N ALA A 176 12.67 -6.37 3.67
CA ALA A 176 11.91 -7.61 3.86
C ALA A 176 12.35 -8.74 2.94
N LYS A 177 12.86 -8.45 1.74
CA LYS A 177 13.38 -9.46 0.80
C LYS A 177 14.75 -9.98 1.24
N GLU A 178 15.56 -9.16 1.91
CA GLU A 178 16.80 -9.63 2.56
C GLU A 178 16.50 -10.52 3.77
N LEU A 179 15.51 -10.15 4.59
CA LEU A 179 15.11 -10.93 5.76
C LEU A 179 14.41 -12.25 5.38
N TYR A 180 13.56 -12.21 4.35
CA TYR A 180 12.66 -13.30 3.97
C TYR A 180 12.72 -13.59 2.46
N PRO A 181 13.87 -14.06 1.94
CA PRO A 181 14.06 -14.30 0.50
C PRO A 181 13.15 -15.40 -0.04
N ASP A 182 12.55 -16.21 0.84
CA ASP A 182 11.61 -17.29 0.49
C ASP A 182 10.18 -16.79 0.26
N ILE A 183 9.84 -15.54 0.64
CA ILE A 183 8.53 -14.98 0.37
C ILE A 183 8.43 -14.61 -1.12
N VAL A 184 7.58 -15.34 -1.83
CA VAL A 184 7.18 -15.01 -3.20
C VAL A 184 5.95 -14.10 -3.14
N ALA A 185 6.17 -12.81 -3.37
CA ALA A 185 5.10 -11.83 -3.58
C ALA A 185 4.69 -11.79 -5.06
N SER A 186 3.44 -11.40 -5.29
CA SER A 186 2.83 -11.31 -6.61
C SER A 186 3.46 -10.17 -7.40
N SER A 187 3.82 -10.45 -8.65
CA SER A 187 4.23 -9.41 -9.60
C SER A 187 3.06 -8.51 -9.95
N PHE A 188 3.37 -7.32 -10.46
CA PHE A 188 2.35 -6.42 -11.00
C PHE A 188 1.58 -7.06 -12.18
N GLU A 189 2.25 -7.85 -13.01
CA GLU A 189 1.62 -8.58 -14.11
C GLU A 189 0.60 -9.62 -13.61
N ASN A 190 0.94 -10.40 -12.57
CA ASN A 190 0.00 -11.34 -11.97
C ASN A 190 -1.20 -10.62 -11.36
N TYR A 191 -0.97 -9.49 -10.71
CA TYR A 191 -2.05 -8.64 -10.21
C TYR A 191 -2.99 -8.18 -11.34
N MET A 192 -2.45 -7.70 -12.47
CA MET A 192 -3.25 -7.30 -13.63
C MET A 192 -4.04 -8.47 -14.21
N ASN A 193 -3.41 -9.64 -14.38
CA ASN A 193 -4.08 -10.84 -14.88
C ASN A 193 -5.24 -11.26 -13.97
N ASP A 194 -5.04 -11.24 -12.65
CA ASP A 194 -6.09 -11.55 -11.69
C ASP A 194 -7.24 -10.53 -11.74
N LEU A 195 -6.93 -9.26 -11.99
CA LEU A 195 -7.92 -8.19 -12.16
C LEU A 195 -8.77 -8.42 -13.42
N PHE A 196 -8.15 -8.69 -14.57
CA PHE A 196 -8.86 -8.89 -15.84
C PHE A 196 -9.63 -10.22 -15.92
N THR A 197 -9.16 -11.25 -15.23
CA THR A 197 -9.88 -12.54 -15.13
C THR A 197 -11.03 -12.50 -14.10
N GLY A 198 -11.20 -11.39 -13.38
CA GLY A 198 -12.23 -11.24 -12.34
C GLY A 198 -11.95 -12.01 -11.05
N THR A 199 -10.73 -12.52 -10.89
CA THR A 199 -10.26 -13.19 -9.68
C THR A 199 -10.12 -12.19 -8.53
N ILE A 200 -9.70 -10.96 -8.84
CA ILE A 200 -9.83 -9.81 -7.95
C ILE A 200 -11.16 -9.13 -8.28
N LYS A 201 -12.07 -9.05 -7.31
CA LYS A 201 -13.22 -8.16 -7.43
C LYS A 201 -12.71 -6.72 -7.31
N ALA A 202 -12.96 -5.91 -8.34
CA ALA A 202 -12.78 -4.48 -8.24
C ALA A 202 -13.46 -3.98 -6.96
N PRO A 203 -12.88 -3.02 -6.21
CA PRO A 203 -13.46 -2.53 -4.96
C PRO A 203 -14.88 -1.94 -5.09
N TYR A 204 -15.39 -1.83 -6.32
CA TYR A 204 -16.57 -1.09 -6.73
C TYR A 204 -17.63 -1.90 -7.49
N THR A 205 -17.46 -3.22 -7.66
CA THR A 205 -18.46 -4.09 -8.31
C THR A 205 -19.27 -4.93 -7.33
#